data_AF-A0ABD7AAU2-F1
#
_entry.id   AF-A0ABD7AAU2-F1
#
_cell.length_a   1.000
_cell.length_b   1.000
_cell.length_c   1.000
_cell.angle_alpha   90.00
_cell.angle_beta   90.00
_cell.angle_gamma   90.00
#
_symmetry.space_group_name_H-M   'P 1'
#
loop_
_entity.id
_entity.type
_entity.pdbx_description
1 polymer ?
#
loop_
_entity_poly.entity_id
_entity_poly.type
_entity_poly.pdbx_seq_one_letter_code
_entity_poly.pdbx_strand_id
1 'polypeptide(L)'
;MKKYLISLEKDVKRRELFFLQPNTRDFEVFNAINTMDSDWERLNNSFDLAKFEQYYGRKTTKGEIGCTLSHLSIYQKIADDQTIQDDDYCLVCEDDVLFAQDFQKNIHTLLAQNVKADIILVGQSKISNFDDIELEISYPTTFSFLQKQIGDSEYKYAYPYRNYFAGTVAYLIKKSTACQFLTQTSKALPYWLADDFILFSHRFKLDVLIVRPLMAIENPALVSNLESLRGSVNNNFFNKIVKYPLKKLLAIKRNFNSLNLS
;
A
#
# COMPACT_ATOMS: atom_id res chain seq x y z
N MET A 1 -9.47 -9.44 -12.83
CA MET A 1 -8.66 -9.37 -11.59
C MET A 1 -9.59 -9.51 -10.39
N LYS A 2 -9.18 -10.27 -9.36
CA LYS A 2 -9.89 -10.35 -8.07
C LYS A 2 -9.68 -9.08 -7.24
N LYS A 3 -10.69 -8.70 -6.47
CA LYS A 3 -10.67 -7.50 -5.63
C LYS A 3 -11.13 -7.87 -4.21
N TYR A 4 -10.36 -7.46 -3.21
CA TYR A 4 -10.62 -7.78 -1.81
C TYR A 4 -10.78 -6.49 -1.00
N LEU A 5 -11.80 -6.47 -0.14
CA LEU A 5 -12.05 -5.40 0.82
C LEU A 5 -11.81 -5.94 2.24
N ILE A 6 -10.80 -5.43 2.92
CA ILE A 6 -10.54 -5.75 4.32
C ILE A 6 -11.38 -4.81 5.20
N SER A 7 -12.24 -5.39 6.02
CA SER A 7 -13.10 -4.65 6.95
C SER A 7 -13.42 -5.50 8.17
N LEU A 8 -13.42 -4.91 9.37
CA LEU A 8 -13.86 -5.63 10.56
C LEU A 8 -15.37 -5.84 10.51
N GLU A 9 -15.87 -6.98 10.98
CA GLU A 9 -17.31 -7.30 11.01
C GLU A 9 -18.19 -6.15 11.54
N LYS A 10 -17.73 -5.47 12.60
CA LYS A 10 -18.42 -4.33 13.22
C LYS A 10 -18.53 -3.06 12.35
N ASP A 11 -17.66 -2.90 11.34
CA ASP A 11 -17.51 -1.66 10.57
C ASP A 11 -18.51 -1.56 9.40
N VAL A 12 -19.79 -1.78 9.70
CA VAL A 12 -20.89 -1.79 8.73
C VAL A 12 -20.97 -0.48 7.94
N LYS A 13 -20.89 0.67 8.63
CA LYS A 13 -20.99 1.99 7.99
C LYS A 13 -19.84 2.29 7.03
N ARG A 14 -18.62 1.83 7.34
CA ARG A 14 -17.45 2.01 6.47
C ARG A 14 -17.63 1.21 5.18
N ARG A 15 -18.10 -0.04 5.28
CA ARG A 15 -18.47 -0.85 4.11
C ARG A 15 -19.60 -0.25 3.29
N GLU A 16 -20.65 0.28 3.92
CA GLU A 16 -21.73 0.97 3.21
C GLU A 16 -21.18 2.13 2.37
N LEU A 17 -20.34 2.99 2.97
CA LEU A 17 -19.69 4.09 2.26
C LEU A 17 -18.76 3.61 1.14
N PHE A 18 -18.03 2.52 1.34
CA PHE A 18 -17.22 1.89 0.29
C PHE A 18 -18.09 1.47 -0.90
N PHE A 19 -19.17 0.72 -0.67
CA PHE A 19 -20.02 0.18 -1.73
C PHE A 19 -20.93 1.22 -2.42
N LEU A 20 -21.05 2.43 -1.87
CA LEU A 20 -21.68 3.55 -2.55
C LEU A 20 -20.82 4.11 -3.70
N GLN A 21 -19.51 3.88 -3.68
CA GLN A 21 -18.63 4.33 -4.75
C GLN A 21 -18.87 3.52 -6.04
N PRO A 22 -18.70 4.10 -7.24
CA PRO A 22 -18.80 3.37 -8.49
C PRO A 22 -17.78 2.22 -8.55
N ASN A 23 -18.12 1.14 -9.27
CA ASN A 23 -17.20 0.05 -9.60
C ASN A 23 -16.62 -0.74 -8.39
N THR A 24 -17.37 -0.80 -7.28
CA THR A 24 -16.98 -1.51 -6.05
C THR A 24 -17.81 -2.77 -5.75
N ARG A 25 -18.91 -3.01 -6.47
CA ARG A 25 -19.86 -4.11 -6.17
C ARG A 25 -19.27 -5.51 -6.32
N ASP A 26 -18.18 -5.67 -7.06
CA ASP A 26 -17.49 -6.93 -7.32
C ASP A 26 -16.34 -7.21 -6.34
N PHE A 27 -16.16 -6.37 -5.31
CA PHE A 27 -15.21 -6.65 -4.24
C PHE A 27 -15.73 -7.76 -3.32
N GLU A 28 -14.85 -8.71 -3.03
CA GLU A 28 -15.09 -9.70 -1.99
C GLU A 28 -14.72 -9.12 -0.63
N VAL A 29 -15.68 -9.09 0.31
CA VAL A 29 -15.42 -8.65 1.68
C VAL A 29 -14.67 -9.75 2.43
N PHE A 30 -13.55 -9.37 3.03
CA PHE A 30 -12.79 -10.20 3.95
C PHE A 30 -12.93 -9.65 5.36
N ASN A 31 -13.39 -10.51 6.29
CA ASN A 31 -13.52 -10.14 7.69
C ASN A 31 -12.11 -9.99 8.29
N ALA A 32 -11.73 -8.76 8.61
CA ALA A 32 -10.45 -8.45 9.20
C ALA A 32 -10.31 -9.10 10.58
N ILE A 33 -9.07 -9.45 10.95
CA ILE A 33 -8.76 -10.08 12.22
C ILE A 33 -8.79 -9.01 13.32
N ASN A 34 -9.82 -9.06 14.17
CA ASN A 34 -9.90 -8.22 15.35
C ASN A 34 -8.98 -8.76 16.46
N THR A 35 -7.90 -8.04 16.74
CA THR A 35 -6.92 -8.36 17.79
C THR A 35 -7.12 -7.53 19.06
N MET A 36 -8.08 -6.61 19.10
CA MET A 36 -8.23 -5.66 20.21
C MET A 36 -8.50 -6.35 21.54
N ASP A 37 -9.31 -7.41 21.51
CA ASP A 37 -9.72 -8.18 22.70
C ASP A 37 -8.75 -9.34 23.02
N SER A 38 -7.77 -9.62 22.15
CA SER A 38 -6.75 -10.66 22.40
C SER A 38 -5.74 -10.22 23.46
N ASP A 39 -5.35 -11.11 24.37
CA ASP A 39 -4.22 -10.85 25.25
C ASP A 39 -2.88 -10.91 24.50
N TRP A 40 -1.83 -10.35 25.11
CA TRP A 40 -0.50 -10.27 24.49
C TRP A 40 0.20 -11.63 24.37
N GLU A 41 -0.10 -12.58 25.25
CA GLU A 41 0.48 -13.93 25.21
C GLU A 41 0.00 -14.68 23.98
N ARG A 42 -1.31 -14.64 23.71
CA ARG A 42 -1.93 -15.20 22.51
C ARG A 42 -1.40 -14.51 21.25
N LEU A 43 -1.25 -13.19 21.25
CA LEU A 43 -0.71 -12.47 20.10
C LEU A 43 0.73 -12.88 19.80
N ASN A 44 1.54 -13.11 20.84
CA ASN A 44 2.93 -13.55 20.71
C ASN A 44 3.08 -14.93 20.04
N ASN A 45 2.03 -15.76 20.03
CA ASN A 45 2.01 -17.04 19.32
C ASN A 45 1.79 -16.89 17.80
N SER A 46 1.35 -15.71 17.35
CA SER A 46 1.03 -15.42 15.94
C SER A 46 1.88 -14.30 15.34
N PHE A 47 2.59 -13.55 16.18
CA PHE A 47 3.38 -12.40 15.80
C PHE A 47 4.57 -12.26 16.75
N ASP A 48 5.78 -12.09 16.22
CA ASP A 48 7.00 -12.00 17.01
C ASP A 48 7.17 -10.58 17.59
N LEU A 49 6.66 -10.39 18.81
CA LEU A 49 6.65 -9.11 19.51
C LEU A 49 8.08 -8.63 19.83
N ALA A 50 8.96 -9.55 20.22
CA ALA A 50 10.33 -9.23 20.61
C ALA A 50 11.14 -8.73 19.41
N LYS A 51 11.04 -9.42 18.27
CA LYS A 51 11.72 -9.01 17.04
C LYS A 51 11.14 -7.73 16.45
N PHE A 52 9.83 -7.49 16.59
CA PHE A 52 9.22 -6.21 16.25
C PHE A 52 9.87 -5.09 17.07
N GLU A 53 9.93 -5.24 18.40
CA GLU A 53 10.47 -4.21 19.29
C GLU A 53 11.95 -3.93 19.00
N GLN A 54 12.73 -4.99 18.73
CA GLN A 54 14.12 -4.86 18.32
C GLN A 54 14.28 -4.11 16.98
N TYR A 55 13.41 -4.40 16.00
CA TYR A 55 13.53 -3.83 14.65
C TYR A 55 13.03 -2.38 14.58
N TYR A 56 11.88 -2.08 15.17
CA TYR A 56 11.22 -0.77 15.10
C TYR A 56 11.59 0.16 16.27
N GLY A 57 12.27 -0.36 17.31
CA GLY A 57 12.65 0.43 18.49
C GLY A 57 11.46 0.88 19.35
N ARG A 58 10.31 0.24 19.18
CA ARG A 58 9.08 0.50 19.94
C ARG A 58 8.22 -0.76 20.01
N LYS A 59 7.31 -0.80 20.97
CA LYS A 59 6.27 -1.84 21.01
C LYS A 59 5.28 -1.67 19.86
N THR A 60 4.80 -2.80 19.35
CA THR A 60 3.70 -2.83 18.39
C THR A 60 2.36 -2.55 19.09
N THR A 61 1.36 -2.14 18.33
CA THR A 61 -0.02 -2.06 18.80
C THR A 61 -0.81 -3.30 18.38
N LYS A 62 -1.89 -3.62 19.11
CA LYS A 62 -2.79 -4.70 18.71
C LYS A 62 -3.35 -4.48 17.31
N GLY A 63 -3.74 -3.24 16.97
CA GLY A 63 -4.25 -2.87 15.66
C GLY A 63 -3.24 -3.13 14.52
N GLU A 64 -1.96 -2.83 14.73
CA GLU A 64 -0.89 -3.12 13.76
C GLU A 64 -0.72 -4.63 13.54
N ILE A 65 -0.79 -5.44 14.60
CA ILE A 65 -0.78 -6.91 14.47
C ILE A 65 -2.00 -7.36 13.68
N GLY A 66 -3.20 -6.86 14.01
CA GLY A 66 -4.44 -7.20 13.33
C GLY A 66 -4.41 -6.85 11.84
N CYS A 67 -3.87 -5.69 11.49
CA CYS A 67 -3.64 -5.27 10.11
C CYS A 67 -2.70 -6.27 9.40
N THR A 68 -1.49 -6.51 9.92
CA THR A 68 -0.55 -7.45 9.30
C THR A 68 -1.14 -8.85 9.12
N LEU A 69 -1.81 -9.40 10.14
CA LEU A 69 -2.41 -10.74 10.07
C LEU A 69 -3.58 -10.79 9.07
N SER A 70 -4.37 -9.72 8.95
CA SER A 70 -5.47 -9.63 7.97
C SER A 70 -4.94 -9.66 6.53
N HIS A 71 -3.88 -8.89 6.25
CA HIS A 71 -3.24 -8.91 4.93
C HIS A 71 -2.59 -10.25 4.61
N LEU A 72 -1.91 -10.89 5.57
CA LEU A 72 -1.38 -12.26 5.38
C LEU A 72 -2.48 -13.28 5.11
N SER A 73 -3.66 -13.13 5.72
CA SER A 73 -4.80 -14.01 5.48
C SER A 73 -5.40 -13.82 4.08
N ILE A 74 -5.44 -12.59 3.58
CA ILE A 74 -5.74 -12.32 2.17
C ILE A 74 -4.70 -12.96 1.25
N TYR A 75 -3.41 -12.88 1.59
CA TYR A 75 -2.36 -13.51 0.79
C TYR A 75 -2.52 -15.03 0.72
N GLN A 76 -2.88 -15.67 1.83
CA GLN A 76 -3.23 -17.09 1.86
C GLN A 76 -4.41 -17.38 0.92
N LYS A 77 -5.47 -16.58 0.99
CA LYS A 77 -6.64 -16.73 0.11
C LYS A 77 -6.29 -16.56 -1.37
N ILE A 78 -5.42 -15.61 -1.72
CA ILE A 78 -4.92 -15.42 -3.09
C ILE A 78 -4.09 -16.63 -3.55
N ALA A 79 -3.22 -17.15 -2.68
CA ALA A 79 -2.38 -18.30 -2.97
C ALA A 79 -3.22 -19.57 -3.23
N ASP A 80 -4.27 -19.77 -2.43
CA ASP A 80 -5.14 -20.95 -2.51
C ASP A 80 -6.10 -20.92 -3.71
N ASP A 81 -6.43 -19.74 -4.23
CA ASP A 81 -7.32 -19.58 -5.40
C ASP A 81 -6.64 -20.03 -6.69
N GLN A 82 -7.02 -21.20 -7.18
CA GLN A 82 -6.48 -21.81 -8.41
C GLN A 82 -6.89 -21.06 -9.70
N THR A 83 -7.83 -20.12 -9.62
CA THR A 83 -8.25 -19.30 -10.78
C THR A 83 -7.31 -18.12 -11.04
N ILE A 84 -6.47 -17.77 -10.06
CA ILE A 84 -5.49 -16.69 -10.13
C ILE A 84 -4.14 -17.30 -10.55
N GLN A 85 -3.55 -16.81 -11.63
CA GLN A 85 -2.22 -17.23 -12.07
C GLN A 85 -1.12 -16.51 -11.28
N ASP A 86 0.10 -17.04 -11.27
CA ASP A 86 1.21 -16.51 -10.45
C ASP A 86 1.56 -15.04 -10.74
N ASP A 87 1.43 -14.62 -12.00
CA ASP A 87 1.67 -13.24 -12.45
C ASP A 87 0.42 -12.34 -12.44
N ASP A 88 -0.75 -12.89 -12.09
CA ASP A 88 -1.97 -12.09 -11.98
C ASP A 88 -1.92 -11.22 -10.73
N TYR A 89 -2.31 -9.96 -10.91
CA TYR A 89 -2.52 -9.05 -9.80
C TYR A 89 -3.88 -9.27 -9.15
N CYS A 90 -3.94 -9.01 -7.85
CA CYS A 90 -5.15 -8.80 -7.07
C CYS A 90 -5.15 -7.37 -6.53
N LEU A 91 -6.32 -6.74 -6.46
CA LEU A 91 -6.50 -5.47 -5.77
C LEU A 91 -6.91 -5.73 -4.32
N VAL A 92 -6.15 -5.19 -3.38
CA VAL A 92 -6.45 -5.25 -1.95
C VAL A 92 -6.69 -3.83 -1.46
N CYS A 93 -7.82 -3.61 -0.78
CA CYS A 93 -8.21 -2.32 -0.24
C CYS A 93 -8.67 -2.45 1.22
N GLU A 94 -8.52 -1.37 1.98
CA GLU A 94 -9.20 -1.19 3.27
C GLU A 94 -10.56 -0.49 3.08
N ASP A 95 -11.42 -0.60 4.08
CA ASP A 95 -12.81 -0.10 4.03
C ASP A 95 -12.97 1.41 4.17
N ASP A 96 -11.89 2.15 4.41
CA ASP A 96 -11.86 3.61 4.31
C ASP A 96 -11.28 4.13 3.01
N VAL A 97 -11.05 3.30 1.99
CA VAL A 97 -10.60 3.83 0.70
C VAL A 97 -11.67 4.73 0.05
N LEU A 98 -11.22 5.85 -0.50
CA LEU A 98 -11.93 6.69 -1.46
C LEU A 98 -11.19 6.64 -2.80
N PHE A 99 -11.87 6.17 -3.85
CA PHE A 99 -11.32 6.08 -5.19
C PHE A 99 -11.47 7.37 -5.98
N ALA A 100 -10.49 7.64 -6.82
CA ALA A 100 -10.59 8.64 -7.87
C ALA A 100 -11.59 8.18 -8.96
N GLN A 101 -12.05 9.14 -9.77
CA GLN A 101 -12.90 8.83 -10.90
C GLN A 101 -12.21 7.83 -11.86
N ASP A 102 -12.99 6.91 -12.41
CA ASP A 102 -12.54 5.90 -13.37
C ASP A 102 -11.38 5.00 -12.90
N PHE A 103 -11.16 4.86 -11.57
CA PHE A 103 -10.05 4.05 -11.03
C PHE A 103 -9.97 2.65 -11.65
N GLN A 104 -11.12 1.97 -11.83
CA GLN A 104 -11.15 0.61 -12.40
C GLN A 104 -10.64 0.59 -13.84
N LYS A 105 -11.08 1.56 -14.66
CA LYS A 105 -10.60 1.70 -16.05
C LYS A 105 -9.09 1.91 -16.06
N ASN A 106 -8.60 2.81 -15.22
CA ASN A 106 -7.17 3.15 -15.20
C ASN A 106 -6.29 2.01 -14.67
N ILE A 107 -6.77 1.24 -13.69
CA ILE A 107 -6.10 0.00 -13.24
C ILE A 107 -6.07 -1.04 -14.37
N HIS A 108 -7.17 -1.24 -15.09
CA HIS A 108 -7.17 -2.17 -16.24
C HIS A 108 -6.19 -1.72 -17.32
N THR A 109 -6.14 -0.41 -17.63
CA THR A 109 -5.17 0.15 -18.58
C THR A 109 -3.73 -0.04 -18.11
N LEU A 110 -3.45 0.18 -16.81
CA LEU A 110 -2.13 -0.05 -16.22
C LEU A 110 -1.68 -1.50 -16.39
N LEU A 111 -2.54 -2.46 -16.06
CA LEU A 111 -2.22 -3.88 -16.12
C LEU A 111 -2.03 -4.38 -17.57
N ALA A 112 -2.71 -3.76 -18.54
CA ALA A 112 -2.51 -4.05 -19.97
C ALA A 112 -1.12 -3.62 -20.48
N GLN A 113 -0.38 -2.79 -19.74
CA GLN A 113 0.96 -2.31 -20.13
C GLN A 113 2.11 -3.22 -19.67
N ASN A 114 1.80 -4.47 -19.27
CA ASN A 114 2.78 -5.50 -18.90
C ASN A 114 3.74 -5.07 -17.79
N VAL A 115 3.21 -4.41 -16.75
CA VAL A 115 3.96 -4.01 -15.56
C VAL A 115 4.53 -5.25 -14.86
N LYS A 116 5.79 -5.17 -14.40
CA LYS A 116 6.50 -6.31 -13.82
C LYS A 116 6.65 -6.28 -12.29
N ALA A 117 6.38 -5.14 -11.66
CA ALA A 117 6.58 -4.94 -10.24
C ALA A 117 5.78 -5.94 -9.38
N ASP A 118 6.32 -6.38 -8.26
CA ASP A 118 5.65 -7.32 -7.34
C ASP A 118 4.43 -6.68 -6.68
N ILE A 119 4.57 -5.40 -6.32
CA ILE A 119 3.53 -4.57 -5.70
C ILE A 119 3.41 -3.25 -6.45
N ILE A 120 2.18 -2.80 -6.67
CA ILE A 120 1.91 -1.47 -7.21
C ILE A 120 1.03 -0.71 -6.22
N LEU A 121 1.58 0.37 -5.67
CA LEU A 121 0.86 1.27 -4.79
C LEU A 121 0.02 2.23 -5.64
N VAL A 122 -1.31 2.10 -5.49
CA VAL A 122 -2.29 2.94 -6.18
C VAL A 122 -2.99 3.91 -5.24
N GLY A 123 -2.82 3.74 -3.92
CA GLY A 123 -3.30 4.67 -2.93
C GLY A 123 -2.32 4.99 -1.81
N GLN A 124 -2.70 5.97 -1.00
CA GLN A 124 -1.89 6.49 0.09
C GLN A 124 -2.76 6.89 1.30
N SER A 125 -2.34 6.45 2.47
CA SER A 125 -2.90 6.84 3.76
C SER A 125 -2.44 8.23 4.21
N LYS A 126 -3.26 8.87 5.07
CA LYS A 126 -2.99 10.18 5.69
C LYS A 126 -2.80 11.32 4.69
N ILE A 127 -3.49 11.23 3.56
CA ILE A 127 -3.53 12.24 2.51
C ILE A 127 -4.98 12.58 2.19
N SER A 128 -5.24 13.86 1.92
CA SER A 128 -6.59 14.37 1.63
C SER A 128 -6.83 14.71 0.16
N ASN A 129 -5.81 14.61 -0.69
CA ASN A 129 -5.89 14.93 -2.11
C ASN A 129 -5.18 13.88 -2.96
N PHE A 130 -5.73 13.55 -4.12
CA PHE A 130 -5.13 12.61 -5.06
C PHE A 130 -3.78 13.12 -5.63
N ASP A 131 -3.63 14.43 -5.79
CA ASP A 131 -2.37 15.06 -6.22
C ASP A 131 -1.74 15.84 -5.06
N ASP A 132 -1.03 15.12 -4.18
CA ASP A 132 -0.44 15.69 -2.98
C ASP A 132 1.01 16.14 -3.19
N ILE A 133 1.23 17.46 -3.08
CA ILE A 133 2.53 18.10 -3.28
C ILE A 133 3.54 17.67 -2.21
N GLU A 134 3.11 17.50 -0.97
CA GLU A 134 4.00 17.09 0.11
C GLU A 134 4.50 15.67 -0.09
N LEU A 135 3.68 14.79 -0.66
CA LEU A 135 4.07 13.44 -1.05
C LEU A 135 5.12 13.46 -2.16
N GLU A 136 4.98 14.30 -3.20
CA GLU A 136 6.01 14.45 -4.26
C GLU A 136 7.32 14.99 -3.67
N ILE A 137 7.27 15.99 -2.78
CA ILE A 137 8.48 16.53 -2.14
C ILE A 137 9.13 15.50 -1.21
N SER A 138 8.31 14.73 -0.50
CA SER A 138 8.77 13.73 0.46
C SER A 138 9.38 12.54 -0.25
N TYR A 139 8.76 12.07 -1.34
CA TYR A 139 9.12 10.87 -2.10
C TYR A 139 9.03 11.11 -3.60
N PRO A 140 9.93 11.93 -4.18
CA PRO A 140 9.86 12.23 -5.60
C PRO A 140 10.06 11.00 -6.46
N THR A 141 9.45 11.04 -7.64
CA THR A 141 9.71 10.13 -8.75
C THR A 141 10.66 10.77 -9.76
N THR A 142 10.96 10.10 -10.88
CA THR A 142 11.70 10.71 -11.99
C THR A 142 10.95 11.90 -12.62
N PHE A 143 11.54 12.58 -13.60
CA PHE A 143 10.87 13.67 -14.32
C PHE A 143 9.63 13.18 -15.06
N SER A 144 8.61 14.03 -15.16
CA SER A 144 7.30 13.72 -15.76
C SER A 144 7.38 13.15 -17.19
N PHE A 145 8.37 13.58 -17.99
CA PHE A 145 8.61 13.08 -19.34
C PHE A 145 9.35 11.73 -19.40
N LEU A 146 9.94 11.28 -18.29
CA LEU A 146 10.58 9.97 -18.14
C LEU A 146 9.69 8.94 -17.41
N GLN A 147 8.59 9.39 -16.83
CA GLN A 147 7.61 8.50 -16.22
C GLN A 147 6.80 7.80 -17.33
N LYS A 148 6.34 6.59 -17.05
CA LYS A 148 5.50 5.84 -17.98
C LYS A 148 4.04 6.25 -17.79
N GLN A 149 3.38 6.69 -18.85
CA GLN A 149 1.98 7.10 -18.82
C GLN A 149 1.04 5.90 -18.92
N ILE A 150 -0.10 5.96 -18.25
CA ILE A 150 -1.14 4.92 -18.26
C ILE A 150 -2.16 5.25 -19.36
N GLY A 151 -2.00 4.63 -20.53
CA GLY A 151 -2.81 4.95 -21.73
C GLY A 151 -2.84 6.46 -22.00
N ASP A 152 -4.02 6.98 -22.32
CA ASP A 152 -4.26 8.41 -22.53
C ASP A 152 -4.70 9.16 -21.26
N SER A 153 -4.51 8.57 -20.08
CA SER A 153 -4.93 9.17 -18.80
C SER A 153 -3.87 10.13 -18.24
N GLU A 154 -4.26 10.89 -17.20
CA GLU A 154 -3.33 11.73 -16.43
C GLU A 154 -2.36 10.92 -15.56
N TYR A 155 -2.66 9.64 -15.33
CA TYR A 155 -1.91 8.80 -14.43
C TYR A 155 -0.61 8.33 -15.05
N LYS A 156 0.41 8.29 -14.22
CA LYS A 156 1.76 7.83 -14.54
C LYS A 156 2.25 6.89 -13.47
N TYR A 157 3.16 6.00 -13.85
CA TYR A 157 3.82 5.12 -12.91
C TYR A 157 5.34 5.22 -13.02
N ALA A 158 5.98 5.10 -11.88
CA ALA A 158 7.43 5.19 -11.72
C ALA A 158 7.84 4.63 -10.35
N TYR A 159 9.14 4.53 -10.13
CA TYR A 159 9.70 4.25 -8.82
C TYR A 159 9.97 5.55 -8.05
N PRO A 160 9.62 5.63 -6.75
CA PRO A 160 10.02 6.74 -5.91
C PRO A 160 11.52 6.62 -5.58
N TYR A 161 12.17 7.71 -5.17
CA TYR A 161 13.61 7.66 -4.82
C TYR A 161 13.96 6.60 -3.76
N ARG A 162 13.03 6.28 -2.87
CA ARG A 162 13.03 5.14 -1.96
C ARG A 162 11.59 4.73 -1.65
N ASN A 163 11.39 3.49 -1.23
CA ASN A 163 10.11 3.05 -0.71
C ASN A 163 9.81 3.70 0.65
N TYR A 164 8.56 3.63 1.07
CA TYR A 164 8.06 4.34 2.24
C TYR A 164 6.77 3.71 2.75
N PHE A 165 6.37 4.09 3.97
CA PHE A 165 5.10 3.69 4.57
C PHE A 165 3.96 4.43 3.87
N ALA A 166 3.36 3.77 2.88
CA ALA A 166 2.27 4.34 2.11
C ALA A 166 0.90 4.11 2.76
N GLY A 167 0.83 3.28 3.81
CA GLY A 167 -0.40 2.64 4.25
C GLY A 167 -0.88 1.55 3.29
N THR A 168 -1.96 0.90 3.68
CA THR A 168 -2.55 -0.26 3.00
C THR A 168 -3.90 0.04 2.36
N VAL A 169 -4.28 1.32 2.26
CA VAL A 169 -5.58 1.79 1.75
C VAL A 169 -5.97 1.16 0.41
N ALA A 170 -5.02 1.08 -0.55
CA ALA A 170 -5.20 0.37 -1.81
C ALA A 170 -3.86 0.05 -2.49
N TYR A 171 -3.66 -1.21 -2.85
CA TYR A 171 -2.50 -1.66 -3.61
C TYR A 171 -2.83 -2.89 -4.45
N LEU A 172 -2.05 -3.09 -5.51
CA LEU A 172 -2.04 -4.29 -6.33
C LEU A 172 -0.89 -5.19 -5.87
N ILE A 173 -1.13 -6.49 -5.79
CA ILE A 173 -0.11 -7.50 -5.45
C ILE A 173 -0.26 -8.71 -6.37
N LYS A 174 0.86 -9.24 -6.88
CA LYS A 174 0.84 -10.50 -7.62
C LYS A 174 0.60 -11.71 -6.71
N LYS A 175 -0.01 -12.77 -7.24
CA LYS A 175 -0.13 -14.04 -6.51
C LYS A 175 1.23 -14.61 -6.10
N SER A 176 2.21 -14.62 -7.00
CA SER A 176 3.59 -15.05 -6.69
C SER A 176 4.20 -14.28 -5.51
N THR A 177 3.95 -12.97 -5.44
CA THR A 177 4.37 -12.13 -4.31
C THR A 177 3.64 -12.49 -3.02
N ALA A 178 2.32 -12.74 -3.07
CA ALA A 178 1.56 -13.23 -1.92
C ALA A 178 2.14 -14.56 -1.39
N CYS A 179 2.42 -15.52 -2.27
CA CYS A 179 3.09 -16.78 -1.94
C CYS A 179 4.48 -16.58 -1.30
N GLN A 180 5.23 -15.57 -1.77
CA GLN A 180 6.53 -15.24 -1.19
C GLN A 180 6.41 -14.75 0.26
N PHE A 181 5.41 -13.94 0.60
CA PHE A 181 5.13 -13.57 1.99
C PHE A 181 4.83 -14.80 2.86
N LEU A 182 4.00 -15.71 2.37
CA LEU A 182 3.64 -16.94 3.09
C LEU A 182 4.84 -17.86 3.33
N THR A 183 5.78 -17.89 2.37
CA THR A 183 7.05 -18.61 2.52
C THR A 183 7.95 -18.00 3.60
N GLN A 184 7.85 -16.68 3.87
CA GLN A 184 8.54 -16.08 5.02
C GLN A 184 7.88 -16.51 6.32
N THR A 185 6.54 -16.47 6.37
CA THR A 185 5.78 -16.80 7.59
C THR A 185 5.79 -18.28 7.94
N SER A 186 6.04 -19.16 6.97
CA SER A 186 6.23 -20.60 7.23
C SER A 186 7.56 -20.90 7.93
N LYS A 187 8.53 -19.96 7.91
CA LYS A 187 9.86 -20.12 8.53
C LYS A 187 9.96 -19.45 9.89
N ALA A 188 9.22 -18.35 10.09
CA ALA A 188 9.21 -17.60 11.33
C ALA A 188 7.92 -16.78 11.44
N LEU A 189 7.51 -16.46 12.66
CA LEU A 189 6.38 -15.57 12.88
C LEU A 189 6.61 -14.18 12.24
N PRO A 190 5.55 -13.54 11.70
CA PRO A 190 5.65 -12.18 11.20
C PRO A 190 5.98 -11.22 12.34
N TYR A 191 6.74 -10.17 12.02
CA TYR A 191 7.14 -9.12 12.97
C TYR A 191 7.06 -7.73 12.34
N TRP A 192 6.54 -7.61 11.12
CA TRP A 192 6.56 -6.38 10.33
C TRP A 192 5.17 -5.73 10.25
N LEU A 193 5.15 -4.45 9.89
CA LEU A 193 3.93 -3.72 9.57
C LEU A 193 3.45 -4.06 8.15
N ALA A 194 2.13 -4.08 7.92
CA ALA A 194 1.53 -4.40 6.63
C ALA A 194 1.95 -3.45 5.50
N ASP A 195 2.31 -2.21 5.83
CA ASP A 195 2.71 -1.16 4.89
C ASP A 195 4.22 -0.87 4.90
N ASP A 196 5.05 -1.75 5.47
CA ASP A 196 6.51 -1.58 5.48
C ASP A 196 7.15 -1.96 4.13
N PHE A 197 6.81 -1.19 3.10
CA PHE A 197 7.36 -1.36 1.74
C PHE A 197 8.88 -1.13 1.67
N ILE A 198 9.48 -0.53 2.72
CA ILE A 198 10.93 -0.43 2.89
C ILE A 198 11.49 -1.82 3.22
N LEU A 199 11.00 -2.45 4.28
CA LEU A 199 11.40 -3.80 4.68
C LEU A 199 11.14 -4.80 3.55
N PHE A 200 9.99 -4.72 2.89
CA PHE A 200 9.63 -5.64 1.80
C PHE A 200 10.64 -5.58 0.66
N SER A 201 11.06 -4.38 0.25
CA SER A 201 12.06 -4.26 -0.80
C SER A 201 13.47 -4.65 -0.35
N HIS A 202 13.89 -4.25 0.85
CA HIS A 202 15.25 -4.52 1.31
C HIS A 202 15.46 -5.98 1.73
N ARG A 203 14.50 -6.56 2.45
CA ARG A 203 14.60 -7.88 3.06
C ARG A 203 14.02 -8.97 2.18
N PHE A 204 12.85 -8.72 1.56
CA PHE A 204 12.18 -9.69 0.69
C PHE A 204 12.51 -9.50 -0.79
N LYS A 205 13.28 -8.46 -1.13
CA LYS A 205 13.70 -8.17 -2.52
C LYS A 205 12.52 -7.91 -3.46
N LEU A 206 11.42 -7.40 -2.91
CA LEU A 206 10.24 -7.05 -3.67
C LEU A 206 10.41 -5.72 -4.40
N ASP A 207 9.97 -5.71 -5.65
CA ASP A 207 9.88 -4.51 -6.46
C ASP A 207 8.54 -3.80 -6.23
N VAL A 208 8.62 -2.53 -5.84
CA VAL A 208 7.45 -1.74 -5.44
C VAL A 208 7.37 -0.48 -6.30
N LEU A 209 6.36 -0.45 -7.17
CA LEU A 209 6.05 0.63 -8.08
C LEU A 209 4.96 1.53 -7.47
N ILE A 210 4.93 2.81 -7.86
CA ILE A 210 3.86 3.72 -7.46
C ILE A 210 3.15 4.31 -8.68
N VAL A 211 1.89 4.68 -8.49
CA VAL A 211 1.08 5.43 -9.44
C VAL A 211 0.83 6.85 -8.91
N ARG A 212 0.99 7.87 -9.76
CA ARG A 212 0.68 9.27 -9.47
C ARG A 212 -0.01 9.96 -10.66
N PRO A 213 -1.00 10.86 -10.47
CA PRO A 213 -1.70 11.13 -9.21
C PRO A 213 -2.28 9.86 -8.57
N LEU A 214 -2.62 9.90 -7.28
CA LEU A 214 -3.12 8.72 -6.58
C LEU A 214 -4.49 8.32 -7.16
N MET A 215 -4.75 7.02 -7.25
CA MET A 215 -6.07 6.48 -7.64
C MET A 215 -6.96 6.22 -6.42
N ALA A 216 -6.37 6.20 -5.22
CA ALA A 216 -7.06 5.97 -3.96
C ALA A 216 -6.42 6.79 -2.83
N ILE A 217 -7.25 7.28 -1.91
CA ILE A 217 -6.82 7.91 -0.65
C ILE A 217 -7.69 7.39 0.49
N GLU A 218 -7.31 7.66 1.73
CA GLU A 218 -8.23 7.49 2.86
C GLU A 218 -9.40 8.48 2.73
N ASN A 219 -10.62 8.00 2.91
CA ASN A 219 -11.83 8.78 2.78
C ASN A 219 -11.85 9.87 3.86
N PRO A 220 -11.72 11.15 3.49
CA PRO A 220 -11.64 12.24 4.47
C PRO A 220 -12.89 12.34 5.36
N ALA A 221 -14.05 11.84 4.90
CA ALA A 221 -15.28 11.80 5.69
C ALA A 221 -15.21 10.83 6.89
N LEU A 222 -14.31 9.84 6.85
CA LEU A 222 -14.07 8.89 7.94
C LEU A 222 -12.95 9.33 8.89
N VAL A 223 -12.07 10.22 8.43
CA VAL A 223 -10.92 10.72 9.19
C VAL A 223 -11.29 12.05 9.86
N SER A 224 -12.29 12.05 10.73
CA SER A 224 -12.89 13.26 11.34
C SER A 224 -12.00 13.98 12.38
N ASN A 225 -10.67 14.00 12.23
CA ASN A 225 -9.75 14.60 13.23
C ASN A 225 -8.47 15.27 12.66
N LEU A 226 -8.35 15.47 11.34
CA LEU A 226 -7.12 16.03 10.73
C LEU A 226 -6.90 17.55 10.94
N GLU A 227 -7.85 18.29 11.53
CA GLU A 227 -7.67 19.73 11.82
C GLU A 227 -6.57 20.03 12.86
N SER A 228 -6.15 19.03 13.65
CA SER A 228 -5.19 19.19 14.75
C SER A 228 -3.70 19.29 14.34
N LEU A 229 -3.34 19.08 13.07
CA LEU A 229 -1.93 18.95 12.66
C LEU A 229 -1.30 20.20 12.02
N ARG A 230 -2.06 21.27 11.75
CA ARG A 230 -1.56 22.42 10.97
C ARG A 230 -0.43 23.24 11.65
N GLY A 231 -0.27 23.13 12.97
CA GLY A 231 0.72 23.93 13.74
C GLY A 231 2.17 23.44 13.67
N SER A 232 2.42 22.15 13.36
CA SER A 232 3.77 21.54 13.38
C SER A 232 4.40 21.32 11.99
N VAL A 233 3.70 21.74 10.92
CA VAL A 233 4.03 21.39 9.52
C VAL A 233 5.16 22.25 8.93
N ASN A 234 5.29 23.52 9.32
CA ASN A 234 6.16 24.48 8.60
C ASN A 234 7.66 24.15 8.67
N ASN A 235 8.20 23.77 9.84
CA ASN A 235 9.64 23.47 9.96
C ASN A 235 10.02 22.14 9.27
N ASN A 236 9.13 21.16 9.28
CA ASN A 236 9.38 19.87 8.64
C ASN A 236 9.30 19.97 7.12
N PHE A 237 8.42 20.83 6.59
CA PHE A 237 8.26 21.00 5.15
C PHE A 237 9.48 21.67 4.49
N PHE A 238 10.04 22.73 5.10
CA PHE A 238 11.24 23.39 4.58
C PHE A 238 12.44 22.43 4.49
N ASN A 239 12.66 21.61 5.53
CA ASN A 239 13.69 20.58 5.53
C ASN A 239 13.51 19.54 4.41
N LYS A 240 12.27 19.24 4.04
CA LYS A 240 11.98 18.33 2.91
C LYS A 240 12.32 18.98 1.58
N ILE A 241 12.01 20.27 1.39
CA ILE A 241 12.34 21.04 0.18
C ILE A 241 13.84 21.10 -0.05
N VAL A 242 14.63 21.40 1.00
CA VAL A 242 16.10 21.47 0.89
C VAL A 242 16.69 20.15 0.37
N LYS A 243 16.12 19.01 0.77
CA LYS A 243 16.56 17.67 0.35
C LYS A 243 15.99 17.23 -1.00
N TYR A 244 15.02 17.95 -1.55
CA TYR A 244 14.28 17.53 -2.75
C TYR A 244 15.18 17.32 -3.98
N PRO A 245 16.13 18.22 -4.34
CA PRO A 245 16.98 18.01 -5.51
C PRO A 245 17.78 16.71 -5.44
N LEU A 246 18.36 16.38 -4.27
CA LEU A 246 19.09 15.14 -4.07
C LEU A 246 18.17 13.93 -4.20
N LYS A 247 16.99 13.96 -3.58
CA LYS A 247 16.00 12.87 -3.72
C LYS A 247 15.56 12.70 -5.18
N LYS A 248 15.40 13.79 -5.93
CA LYS A 248 15.05 13.75 -7.35
C LYS A 248 16.13 13.06 -8.18
N LEU A 249 17.40 13.37 -7.94
CA LEU A 249 18.54 12.68 -8.58
C LEU A 249 18.55 11.17 -8.25
N LEU A 250 18.27 10.80 -7.00
CA LEU A 250 18.16 9.40 -6.61
C LEU A 250 16.98 8.69 -7.30
N ALA A 251 15.83 9.37 -7.43
CA ALA A 251 14.68 8.85 -8.17
C ALA A 251 15.01 8.62 -9.64
N ILE A 252 15.68 9.58 -10.28
CA ILE A 252 16.12 9.48 -11.66
C ILE A 252 17.05 8.27 -11.83
N LYS A 253 18.07 8.13 -10.98
CA LYS A 253 18.99 6.99 -11.00
C LYS A 253 18.25 5.65 -10.83
N ARG A 254 17.31 5.57 -9.89
CA ARG A 254 16.53 4.34 -9.66
C ARG A 254 15.71 3.94 -10.89
N ASN A 255 15.03 4.90 -11.52
CA ASN A 255 14.19 4.64 -12.71
C ASN A 255 15.02 4.32 -13.97
N PHE A 256 16.21 4.92 -14.12
CA PHE A 256 17.13 4.54 -15.20
C PHE A 256 17.63 3.11 -15.06
N ASN A 257 18.00 2.69 -13.85
CA ASN A 257 18.45 1.32 -13.62
C ASN A 257 17.35 0.29 -13.87
N SER A 258 16.09 0.60 -13.55
CA SER A 258 14.96 -0.30 -13.82
C SER A 258 14.63 -0.44 -15.31
N LEU A 259 14.88 0.59 -16.13
CA LEU A 259 14.68 0.53 -17.59
C LEU A 259 15.68 -0.41 -18.28
N ASN A 260 16.88 -0.57 -17.72
CA ASN A 260 17.93 -1.45 -18.29
C ASN A 260 17.78 -2.92 -17.87
N LEU A 261 16.84 -3.23 -16.96
CA LEU A 261 16.57 -4.57 -16.44
C LEU A 261 15.25 -5.17 -16.97
N SER A 262 14.47 -4.39 -17.74
CA SER A 262 13.21 -4.77 -18.38
C SER A 262 13.39 -5.01 -19.86
#